data_AF-A0A9W8RMX8-F1
#
_entry.id   AF-A0A9W8RMX8-F1
#
_cell.length_a   1.000
_cell.length_b   1.000
_cell.length_c   1.000
_cell.angle_alpha   90.00
_cell.angle_beta   90.00
_cell.angle_gamma   90.00
#
_symmetry.space_group_name_H-M   'P 1'
#
loop_
_entity.id
_entity.type
_entity.pdbx_description
1 polymer ?
#
loop_
_entity_poly.entity_id
_entity_poly.type
_entity_poly.pdbx_seq_one_letter_code
_entity_poly.pdbx_strand_id
1 'polypeptide(L)'
;MVQQLDFISNGRIDLRTAERLFVTFRETLNAYLWGSIVLLHKTLSTVRASSAILTAAILTVTALHVPDGTSALDKLYPVFLELTSQSVFARYHTLDDVRGLCIGAFWGSDMSWKLPGLAVRIVTELNLPQRLWSR
;
A
#
# COMPACT_ATOMS: atom_id res chain seq x y z
N MET A 1 8.01 21.52 -0.36
CA MET A 1 7.62 20.16 0.06
C MET A 1 6.11 20.07 -0.16
N VAL A 2 5.69 19.60 -1.34
CA VAL A 2 4.26 19.54 -1.68
C VAL A 2 3.67 18.43 -0.81
N GLN A 3 2.89 18.78 0.20
CA GLN A 3 1.98 17.81 0.81
C GLN A 3 0.99 17.46 -0.29
N GLN A 4 1.26 16.36 -1.00
CA GLN A 4 0.26 15.73 -1.83
C GLN A 4 -0.93 15.48 -0.92
N LEU A 5 -2.02 16.25 -1.12
CA LEU A 5 -3.12 16.28 -0.15
C LEU A 5 -3.51 14.84 0.19
N ASP A 6 -3.40 14.52 1.46
CA ASP A 6 -3.69 13.20 1.97
C ASP A 6 -5.10 12.78 1.54
N PHE A 7 -5.24 11.58 0.98
CA PHE A 7 -6.49 11.06 0.43
C PHE A 7 -7.60 10.98 1.48
N ILE A 8 -7.25 10.87 2.77
CA ILE A 8 -8.20 10.96 3.88
C ILE A 8 -8.71 12.40 4.05
N SER A 9 -7.82 13.39 3.99
CA SER A 9 -8.17 14.82 4.05
C SER A 9 -8.96 15.28 2.81
N ASN A 10 -8.74 14.63 1.66
CA ASN A 10 -9.52 14.83 0.43
C ASN A 10 -10.89 14.11 0.45
N GLY A 11 -11.24 13.43 1.54
CA GLY A 11 -12.54 12.77 1.68
C GLY A 11 -12.72 11.53 0.79
N ARG A 12 -11.64 10.95 0.23
CA ARG A 12 -11.73 9.67 -0.51
C ARG A 12 -12.18 8.53 0.41
N ILE A 13 -11.86 8.63 1.70
CA ILE A 13 -12.38 7.80 2.77
C ILE A 13 -12.61 8.68 4.00
N ASP A 14 -13.65 8.39 4.78
CA ASP A 14 -13.89 9.11 6.02
C ASP A 14 -12.87 8.69 7.11
N LEU A 15 -12.53 9.64 7.98
CA LEU A 15 -11.52 9.43 9.02
C LEU A 15 -11.89 8.27 9.95
N ARG A 16 -13.17 8.12 10.30
CA ARG A 16 -13.64 7.08 11.23
C ARG A 16 -13.44 5.68 10.64
N THR A 17 -13.77 5.50 9.36
CA THR A 17 -13.53 4.23 8.65
C THR A 17 -12.03 3.96 8.54
N ALA A 18 -11.22 4.97 8.21
CA ALA A 18 -9.77 4.83 8.15
C ALA A 18 -9.16 4.43 9.51
N GLU A 19 -9.62 5.05 10.60
CA GLU A 19 -9.18 4.71 11.97
C GLU A 19 -9.58 3.30 12.35
N ARG A 20 -10.83 2.91 12.08
CA ARG A 20 -11.31 1.55 12.34
C ARG A 20 -10.45 0.51 11.61
N LEU A 21 -10.23 0.70 10.31
CA LEU A 21 -9.39 -0.20 9.51
C LEU A 21 -7.96 -0.25 10.04
N PHE A 22 -7.37 0.90 10.39
CA PHE A 22 -6.01 0.94 10.94
C PHE A 22 -5.89 0.19 12.28
N VAL A 23 -6.86 0.36 13.18
CA VAL A 23 -6.91 -0.39 14.45
C VAL A 23 -7.02 -1.89 14.17
N THR A 24 -7.93 -2.30 13.29
CA THR A 24 -8.06 -3.70 12.90
C THR A 24 -6.75 -4.26 12.34
N PHE A 25 -6.05 -3.55 11.45
CA PHE A 25 -4.76 -3.98 10.93
C PHE A 25 -3.74 -4.28 12.05
N ARG A 26 -3.67 -3.38 13.03
CA ARG A 26 -2.74 -3.49 14.16
C ARG A 26 -3.04 -4.69 15.05
N GLU A 27 -4.32 -4.98 15.25
CA GLU A 27 -4.77 -6.04 16.14
C GLU A 27 -4.73 -7.42 15.49
N THR A 28 -4.98 -7.53 14.17
CA THR A 28 -5.13 -8.82 13.50
C THR A 28 -4.00 -9.13 12.51
N LEU A 29 -3.63 -8.19 11.65
CA LEU A 29 -2.74 -8.45 10.50
C LEU A 29 -1.25 -8.21 10.82
N ASN A 30 -0.94 -7.39 11.81
CA ASN A 30 0.43 -7.19 12.30
C ASN A 30 1.04 -8.49 12.89
N ALA A 31 0.22 -9.44 13.33
CA ALA A 31 0.68 -10.73 13.81
C ALA A 31 1.22 -11.64 12.68
N TYR A 32 0.73 -11.47 11.45
CA TYR A 32 1.08 -12.32 10.30
C TYR A 32 2.27 -11.80 9.48
N LEU A 33 2.54 -10.48 9.50
CA LEU A 33 3.55 -9.82 8.65
C LEU A 33 4.97 -9.80 9.25
N TRP A 34 5.43 -10.90 9.86
CA TRP A 34 6.74 -11.01 10.52
C TRP A 34 6.91 -10.09 11.75
N GLY A 35 6.45 -10.58 12.91
CA GLY A 35 6.90 -10.18 14.25
C GLY A 35 7.36 -8.73 14.41
N SER A 36 6.44 -7.82 14.74
CA SER A 36 6.70 -6.46 15.27
C SER A 36 7.53 -5.48 14.42
N ILE A 37 8.11 -5.88 13.28
CA ILE A 37 9.08 -5.06 12.53
C ILE A 37 8.41 -4.07 11.56
N VAL A 38 7.16 -4.31 11.17
CA VAL A 38 6.49 -3.55 10.11
C VAL A 38 5.71 -2.33 10.61
N LEU A 39 5.20 -2.32 11.85
CA LEU A 39 4.48 -1.16 12.41
C LEU A 39 5.23 -0.45 13.54
N LEU A 40 6.07 0.52 13.14
CA LEU A 40 6.61 1.52 14.06
C LEU A 40 5.55 2.54 14.51
N HIS A 41 4.48 2.70 13.72
CA HIS A 41 3.45 3.72 13.94
C HIS A 41 2.34 3.24 14.85
N LYS A 42 2.18 3.88 16.01
CA LYS A 42 1.11 3.53 16.98
C LYS A 42 -0.25 4.11 16.61
N THR A 43 -0.29 5.12 15.72
CA THR A 43 -1.53 5.83 15.37
C THR A 43 -1.66 6.01 13.87
N LEU A 44 -2.90 6.17 13.41
CA LEU A 44 -3.18 6.49 12.01
C LEU A 44 -2.50 7.81 11.60
N SER A 45 -2.51 8.82 12.47
CA SER A 45 -1.89 10.12 12.21
C SER A 45 -0.39 10.03 11.98
N THR A 46 0.32 9.19 12.73
CA THR A 46 1.78 9.02 12.57
C THR A 46 2.14 8.33 11.26
N VAL A 47 1.35 7.32 10.83
CA VAL A 47 1.61 6.67 9.54
C VAL A 47 1.25 7.59 8.35
N ARG A 48 0.16 8.36 8.46
CA ARG A 48 -0.27 9.36 7.47
C ARG A 48 0.79 10.44 7.24
N ALA A 49 1.39 10.92 8.34
CA ALA A 49 2.45 11.92 8.28
C ALA A 49 3.75 11.37 7.67
N SER A 50 3.98 10.05 7.77
CA SER A 50 5.21 9.41 7.30
C SER A 50 5.14 9.00 5.83
N SER A 51 4.06 8.32 5.42
CA SER A 51 3.90 7.82 4.06
C SER A 51 2.43 7.63 3.69
N ALA A 52 2.03 8.28 2.59
CA ALA A 52 0.72 8.07 1.98
C ALA A 52 0.60 6.65 1.40
N ILE A 53 1.67 6.10 0.82
CA ILE A 53 1.70 4.74 0.26
C ILE A 53 1.52 3.71 1.35
N LEU A 54 2.24 3.83 2.47
CA LEU A 54 2.09 2.93 3.62
C LEU A 54 0.69 2.98 4.20
N THR A 55 0.14 4.18 4.36
CA THR A 55 -1.22 4.37 4.85
C THR A 55 -2.22 3.69 3.91
N ALA A 56 -2.14 3.95 2.60
CA ALA A 56 -3.03 3.36 1.61
C ALA A 56 -2.90 1.82 1.57
N ALA A 57 -1.68 1.28 1.65
CA ALA A 57 -1.44 -0.16 1.68
C ALA A 57 -2.11 -0.83 2.89
N ILE A 58 -1.86 -0.30 4.10
CA ILE A 58 -2.44 -0.80 5.35
C ILE A 58 -3.96 -0.81 5.27
N LEU A 59 -4.57 0.32 4.89
CA LEU A 59 -6.03 0.43 4.85
C LEU A 59 -6.64 -0.48 3.79
N THR A 60 -6.03 -0.57 2.60
CA THR A 60 -6.49 -1.43 1.50
C THR A 60 -6.45 -2.90 1.89
N VAL A 61 -5.31 -3.36 2.42
CA VAL A 61 -5.15 -4.75 2.85
C VAL A 61 -6.12 -5.08 3.99
N THR A 62 -6.30 -4.18 4.96
CA THR A 62 -7.31 -4.42 6.01
C THR A 62 -8.71 -4.52 5.44
N ALA A 63 -9.08 -3.61 4.54
CA ALA A 63 -10.39 -3.59 3.91
C ALA A 63 -10.68 -4.89 3.13
N LEU A 64 -9.65 -5.55 2.60
CA LEU A 64 -9.79 -6.85 1.95
C LEU A 64 -10.13 -8.00 2.92
N HIS A 65 -9.79 -7.89 4.21
CA HIS A 65 -9.99 -8.98 5.18
C HIS A 65 -11.21 -8.83 6.07
N VAL A 66 -11.72 -7.62 6.20
CA VAL A 66 -12.87 -7.39 7.07
C VAL A 66 -14.16 -7.69 6.28
N PRO A 67 -15.14 -8.39 6.88
CA PRO A 67 -16.37 -8.78 6.19
C PRO A 67 -17.14 -7.62 5.52
N ASP A 68 -17.11 -6.43 6.13
CA ASP A 68 -17.81 -5.23 5.63
C ASP A 68 -16.87 -4.26 4.87
N GLY A 69 -15.74 -4.76 4.38
CA GLY A 69 -14.66 -3.94 3.84
C GLY A 69 -14.80 -3.55 2.38
N THR A 70 -15.70 -4.19 1.62
CA THR A 70 -15.84 -4.01 0.16
C THR A 70 -16.00 -2.54 -0.26
N SER A 71 -16.89 -1.80 0.40
CA SER A 71 -17.11 -0.37 0.06
C SER A 71 -15.88 0.51 0.33
N ALA A 72 -15.09 0.18 1.36
CA ALA A 72 -13.84 0.89 1.64
C ALA A 72 -12.75 0.47 0.65
N LEU A 73 -12.68 -0.82 0.32
CA LEU A 73 -11.74 -1.39 -0.63
C LEU A 73 -11.90 -0.78 -2.03
N ASP A 74 -13.14 -0.63 -2.52
CA ASP A 74 -13.44 -0.01 -3.81
C ASP A 74 -12.89 1.43 -3.93
N LYS A 75 -12.76 2.13 -2.80
CA LYS A 75 -12.22 3.50 -2.73
C LYS A 75 -10.71 3.52 -2.52
N LEU A 76 -10.20 2.63 -1.66
CA LEU A 76 -8.80 2.59 -1.25
C LEU A 76 -7.90 1.94 -2.29
N TYR A 77 -8.38 0.92 -2.99
CA TYR A 77 -7.58 0.19 -3.97
C TYR A 77 -7.14 1.06 -5.16
N PRO A 78 -8.01 1.89 -5.80
CA PRO A 78 -7.58 2.82 -6.84
C PRO A 78 -6.56 3.85 -6.32
N VAL A 79 -6.74 4.34 -5.09
CA VAL A 79 -5.80 5.28 -4.45
C VAL A 79 -4.44 4.63 -4.25
N PHE A 80 -4.42 3.39 -3.77
CA PHE A 80 -3.18 2.65 -3.59
C PHE A 80 -2.44 2.41 -4.91
N LEU A 81 -3.15 2.05 -5.98
CA LEU A 81 -2.55 1.90 -7.31
C LEU A 81 -2.02 3.22 -7.86
N GLU A 82 -2.74 4.32 -7.68
CA GLU A 82 -2.31 5.66 -8.11
C GLU A 82 -1.00 6.07 -7.41
N LEU A 83 -0.97 5.94 -6.07
CA LEU A 83 0.21 6.27 -5.27
C LEU A 83 1.41 5.37 -5.61
N THR A 84 1.16 4.07 -5.82
CA THR A 84 2.20 3.11 -6.22
C THR A 84 2.77 3.45 -7.60
N SER A 85 1.92 3.75 -8.57
CA SER A 85 2.32 4.16 -9.92
C SER A 85 3.19 5.42 -9.90
N GLN A 86 2.77 6.44 -9.15
CA GLN A 86 3.54 7.66 -8.98
C GLN A 86 4.89 7.41 -8.30
N SER A 87 4.94 6.46 -7.38
CA SER A 87 6.17 6.11 -6.67
C SER A 87 7.24 5.56 -7.63
N VAL A 88 6.88 4.82 -8.68
CA VAL A 88 7.86 4.27 -9.65
C VAL A 88 8.73 5.36 -10.28
N PHE A 89 8.20 6.57 -10.42
CA PHE A 89 8.91 7.72 -10.99
C PHE A 89 9.47 8.68 -9.93
N ALA A 90 9.30 8.38 -8.65
CA ALA A 90 9.78 9.23 -7.57
C ALA A 90 11.30 9.14 -7.42
N ARG A 91 11.96 10.30 -7.27
CA ARG A 91 13.42 10.38 -7.11
C ARG A 91 13.90 9.94 -5.72
N TYR A 92 13.01 9.98 -4.72
CA TYR A 92 13.30 9.66 -3.33
C TYR A 92 12.13 8.86 -2.75
N HIS A 93 12.46 7.81 -2.00
CA HIS A 93 11.50 6.99 -1.26
C HIS A 93 11.85 6.98 0.21
N THR A 94 10.85 7.10 1.07
CA THR A 94 11.02 6.84 2.50
C THR A 94 11.04 5.33 2.74
N LEU A 95 11.62 4.91 3.88
CA LEU A 95 11.56 3.50 4.29
C LEU A 95 10.11 3.02 4.44
N ASP A 96 9.20 3.91 4.83
CA ASP A 96 7.78 3.62 4.95
C ASP A 96 7.09 3.45 3.59
N ASP A 97 7.49 4.19 2.56
CA ASP A 97 7.02 3.95 1.20
C ASP A 97 7.39 2.54 0.73
N VAL A 98 8.65 2.13 0.96
CA VAL A 98 9.13 0.78 0.63
C VAL A 98 8.32 -0.28 1.39
N ARG A 99 8.04 -0.08 2.68
CA ARG A 99 7.18 -0.98 3.47
C ARG A 99 5.77 -1.08 2.89
N GLY A 100 5.18 0.05 2.51
CA GLY A 100 3.86 0.07 1.89
C GLY A 100 3.82 -0.73 0.59
N LEU A 101 4.84 -0.57 -0.25
CA LEU A 101 5.00 -1.35 -1.48
C LEU A 101 5.18 -2.85 -1.20
N CYS A 102 5.98 -3.23 -0.20
CA CYS A 102 6.15 -4.63 0.18
C CYS A 102 4.85 -5.25 0.71
N ILE A 103 4.09 -4.53 1.55
CA ILE A 103 2.77 -4.98 2.03
C ILE A 103 1.83 -5.19 0.84
N GLY A 104 1.79 -4.24 -0.09
CA GLY A 104 0.97 -4.35 -1.29
C GLY A 104 1.38 -5.49 -2.22
N ALA A 105 2.68 -5.74 -2.38
CA ALA A 105 3.19 -6.84 -3.19
C ALA A 105 2.87 -8.22 -2.57
N PHE A 106 2.96 -8.35 -1.25
CA PHE A 106 2.57 -9.57 -0.53
C PHE A 106 1.08 -9.90 -0.74
N TRP A 107 0.23 -8.88 -0.64
CA TRP A 107 -1.22 -9.00 -0.82
C TRP A 107 -1.71 -8.99 -2.28
N GLY A 108 -0.84 -8.59 -3.21
CA GLY A 108 -1.11 -8.54 -4.65
C GLY A 108 -1.28 -9.92 -5.29
N SER A 109 -0.97 -11.01 -4.58
CA SER A 109 -1.24 -12.38 -5.01
C SER A 109 -2.74 -12.71 -5.05
N ASP A 110 -3.52 -12.13 -4.13
CA ASP A 110 -4.95 -12.44 -3.96
C ASP A 110 -5.88 -11.38 -4.56
N MET A 111 -5.38 -10.19 -4.90
CA MET A 111 -6.16 -9.14 -5.54
C MET A 111 -5.98 -9.11 -7.07
N SER A 112 -6.75 -9.94 -7.77
CA SER A 112 -6.97 -9.93 -9.22
C SER A 112 -5.75 -10.21 -10.10
N TRP A 113 -5.86 -11.30 -10.88
CA TRP A 113 -5.05 -11.71 -12.05
C TRP A 113 -4.60 -10.62 -13.04
N LYS A 114 -5.05 -9.37 -12.91
CA LYS A 114 -4.65 -8.22 -13.73
C LYS A 114 -3.33 -7.58 -13.29
N LEU A 115 -2.92 -7.74 -12.03
CA LEU A 115 -1.68 -7.17 -11.48
C LEU A 115 -0.39 -7.87 -11.98
N PRO A 116 -0.31 -9.22 -12.04
CA PRO A 116 0.82 -9.90 -12.65
C PRO A 116 1.01 -9.54 -14.12
N GLY A 117 -0.09 -9.37 -14.87
CA GLY A 117 -0.05 -8.91 -16.26
C GLY A 117 0.53 -7.49 -16.40
N LEU A 118 0.22 -6.59 -15.47
CA LEU A 118 0.79 -5.24 -15.43
C LEU A 118 2.29 -5.28 -15.10
N ALA A 119 2.71 -6.11 -14.13
CA ALA A 119 4.10 -6.27 -13.74
C ALA A 119 4.96 -6.86 -14.87
N VAL A 120 4.48 -7.91 -15.55
CA VAL A 120 5.15 -8.52 -16.71
C VAL A 120 5.27 -7.53 -17.86
N ARG A 121 4.23 -6.73 -18.11
CA ARG A 121 4.24 -5.71 -19.15
C ARG A 121 5.25 -4.59 -18.82
N ILE A 122 5.29 -4.11 -17.57
CA ILE A 122 6.29 -3.12 -17.13
C ILE A 122 7.71 -3.68 -17.28
N VAL A 123 7.97 -4.93 -16.89
CA VAL A 123 9.28 -5.59 -17.06
C VAL A 123 9.67 -5.72 -18.54
N THR A 124 8.69 -6.00 -19.40
CA THR A 124 8.89 -6.11 -20.85
C THR A 124 9.16 -4.74 -21.48
N GLU A 125 8.41 -3.71 -21.06
CA GLU A 125 8.60 -2.31 -21.50
C GLU A 125 9.92 -1.71 -21.00
N LEU A 126 10.42 -2.16 -19.83
CA LEU A 126 11.69 -1.73 -19.25
C LEU A 126 12.93 -2.35 -19.92
N ASN A 127 12.75 -3.34 -20.80
CA ASN A 127 13.81 -3.93 -21.64
C ASN A 127 15.14 -4.18 -20.89
N LEU A 128 15.07 -4.70 -19.66
CA LEU A 128 16.25 -5.05 -18.88
C LEU A 128 16.97 -6.20 -19.60
N PRO A 129 18.20 -6.02 -20.09
CA PRO A 129 18.91 -7.07 -20.80
C PRO A 129 19.13 -8.27 -19.87
N GLN A 130 18.75 -9.44 -20.37
CA GLN A 130 18.80 -10.77 -19.76
C GLN A 130 20.22 -11.27 -19.42
N ARG A 131 21.03 -10.49 -18.68
CA ARG A 131 22.46 -10.78 -18.50
C ARG A 131 22.97 -10.85 -17.06
N LEU A 132 22.10 -11.06 -16.07
CA LEU A 132 22.51 -11.20 -14.66
C LEU A 132 22.04 -12.50 -13.98
N TRP A 133 21.98 -13.61 -14.75
CA TRP A 133 21.81 -14.97 -14.20
C TRP A 133 22.94 -15.92 -14.62
N SER A 134 24.18 -15.43 -14.65
CA SER A 134 25.35 -16.30 -14.70
C SER A 134 26.58 -15.62 -14.10
N ARG A 135 26.75 -15.80 -12.79
CA ARG A 135 28.02 -16.22 -12.17
C ARG A 135 27.79 -16.61 -10.72
#